data_AF-A0A199UQK6-F1
#
_entry.id   AF-A0A199UQK6-F1
#
_cell.length_a   1.000
_cell.length_b   1.000
_cell.length_c   1.000
_cell.angle_alpha   90.00
_cell.angle_beta   90.00
_cell.angle_gamma   90.00
#
_symmetry.space_group_name_H-M   'P 1'
#
loop_
_entity.id
_entity.type
_entity.pdbx_description
1 polymer ?
#
loop_
_entity_poly.entity_id
_entity_poly.type
_entity_poly.pdbx_seq_one_letter_code
_entity_poly.pdbx_strand_id
1 'polypeptide(L)'
;MTRSLQSVLPRRPPPVSRRRRADAGRAVPLFRPYVAKVPWHGGPRALLSQLFPRYGHYCGPNWSSGKNGGSMLWDQRPIDWLDFCCYCHDIGYDTYDQAKLLKADLAFLECLEKPRMATKGGANAALLYRAM
;
A
#
# COMPACT_ATOMS: atom_id res chain seq x y z
N MET A 1 41.60 34.70 50.72
CA MET A 1 40.37 34.53 49.90
C MET A 1 40.79 34.30 48.46
N THR A 2 41.07 33.05 48.08
CA THR A 2 41.59 32.68 46.75
C THR A 2 40.46 32.19 45.85
N ARG A 3 40.27 32.86 44.71
CA ARG A 3 39.25 32.57 43.71
C ARG A 3 39.58 31.26 42.97
N SER A 4 38.66 30.30 43.01
CA SER A 4 38.71 29.08 42.21
C SER A 4 38.27 29.38 40.78
N LEU A 5 39.18 29.20 39.82
CA LEU A 5 38.90 29.25 38.38
C LEU A 5 38.49 27.83 37.94
N GLN A 6 37.20 27.61 37.69
CA GLN A 6 36.74 26.38 37.04
C GLN A 6 36.90 26.52 35.52
N SER A 7 37.70 25.65 34.93
CA SER A 7 37.93 25.57 33.48
C SER A 7 36.71 24.97 32.78
N VAL A 8 36.20 25.70 31.78
CA VAL A 8 35.14 25.20 30.89
C VAL A 8 35.81 24.42 29.76
N LEU A 9 35.73 23.08 29.82
CA LEU A 9 36.13 22.21 28.71
C LEU A 9 35.01 22.17 27.65
N PRO A 10 35.31 22.33 26.35
CA PRO A 10 34.31 22.23 25.30
C PRO A 10 33.90 20.76 25.07
N ARG A 11 32.59 20.50 25.13
CA ARG A 11 31.99 19.19 24.82
C ARG A 11 32.18 18.87 23.33
N ARG A 12 32.90 17.79 23.02
CA ARG A 12 32.96 17.24 21.65
C ARG A 12 31.57 16.73 21.25
N PRO A 13 31.05 17.07 20.06
CA PRO A 13 29.83 16.46 19.56
C PRO A 13 30.06 14.97 19.26
N PRO A 14 29.04 14.11 19.42
CA PRO A 14 29.18 12.69 19.13
C PRO A 14 29.46 12.47 17.63
N PRO A 15 30.12 11.36 17.26
CA PRO A 15 30.36 11.05 15.86
C PRO A 15 29.02 10.87 15.15
N VAL A 16 28.78 11.70 14.13
CA VAL A 16 27.66 11.55 13.20
C VAL A 16 27.78 10.16 12.60
N SER A 17 26.82 9.29 12.94
CA SER A 17 26.77 7.97 12.32
C SER A 17 26.67 8.19 10.81
N ARG A 18 27.68 7.68 10.09
CA ARG A 18 27.61 7.51 8.64
C ARG A 18 26.39 6.61 8.41
N ARG A 19 25.22 7.22 8.20
CA ARG A 19 24.04 6.53 7.74
C ARG A 19 24.47 5.77 6.50
N ARG A 20 24.32 4.45 6.63
CA ARG A 20 24.53 3.44 5.61
C ARG A 20 24.20 4.03 4.25
N ARG A 21 25.11 3.81 3.29
CA ARG A 21 24.87 3.99 1.86
C ARG A 21 23.42 3.60 1.61
N ALA A 22 22.63 4.58 1.21
CA ALA A 22 21.32 4.33 0.66
C ALA A 22 21.58 3.47 -0.58
N ASP A 23 21.49 2.16 -0.37
CA ASP A 23 21.08 1.22 -1.40
C ASP A 23 20.00 1.93 -2.21
N ALA A 24 20.18 2.06 -3.52
CA ALA A 24 19.30 2.81 -4.40
C ALA A 24 17.88 2.29 -4.22
N GLY A 25 17.17 2.94 -3.31
CA GLY A 25 16.11 2.34 -2.54
C GLY A 25 14.88 2.30 -3.40
N ARG A 26 14.58 1.11 -3.92
CA ARG A 26 13.31 0.74 -4.53
C ARG A 26 12.16 1.54 -3.89
N ALA A 27 11.67 2.56 -4.60
CA ALA A 27 10.76 3.55 -4.05
C ALA A 27 9.55 2.84 -3.43
N VAL A 28 9.41 2.91 -2.10
CA VAL A 28 8.25 2.36 -1.41
C VAL A 28 7.05 3.23 -1.80
N PRO A 29 5.97 2.66 -2.36
CA PRO A 29 4.79 3.40 -2.72
C PRO A 29 4.24 4.16 -1.51
N LEU A 30 3.87 5.42 -1.74
CA LEU A 30 3.20 6.22 -0.73
C LEU A 30 1.86 5.57 -0.41
N PHE A 31 1.63 5.33 0.88
CA PHE A 31 0.41 4.75 1.40
C PHE A 31 -0.25 5.76 2.34
N ARG A 32 -1.57 5.90 2.23
CA ARG A 32 -2.39 6.65 3.17
C ARG A 32 -3.63 5.82 3.50
N PRO A 33 -4.02 5.72 4.77
CA PRO A 33 -5.31 5.15 5.11
C PRO A 33 -6.42 5.85 4.32
N TYR A 34 -7.40 5.07 3.85
CA TYR A 34 -8.52 5.55 3.05
C TYR A 34 -9.83 5.18 3.72
N VAL A 35 -10.83 6.05 3.64
CA VAL A 35 -12.19 5.76 4.10
C VAL A 35 -13.08 5.64 2.87
N ALA A 36 -13.60 4.45 2.64
CA ALA A 36 -14.48 4.19 1.52
C ALA A 36 -15.83 4.91 1.66
N LYS A 37 -16.40 5.27 0.52
CA LYS A 37 -17.65 6.04 0.38
C LYS A 37 -18.81 5.14 -0.04
N VAL A 38 -18.52 4.14 -0.87
CA VAL A 38 -19.47 3.16 -1.37
C VAL A 38 -19.48 1.95 -0.44
N PRO A 39 -20.65 1.53 0.09
CA PRO A 39 -20.75 0.36 0.94
C PRO A 39 -20.23 -0.91 0.27
N TRP A 40 -19.71 -1.84 1.09
CA TRP A 40 -19.38 -3.19 0.65
C TRP A 40 -20.54 -3.83 -0.11
N HIS A 41 -20.21 -4.66 -1.09
CA HIS A 41 -21.23 -5.48 -1.74
C HIS A 41 -21.81 -6.48 -0.73
N GLY A 42 -23.14 -6.65 -0.78
CA GLY A 42 -23.89 -7.60 0.04
C GLY A 42 -24.51 -8.75 -0.78
N GLY A 43 -25.25 -9.62 -0.10
CA GLY A 43 -26.08 -10.65 -0.71
C GLY A 43 -25.30 -11.65 -1.60
N PRO A 44 -25.91 -12.17 -2.68
CA PRO A 44 -25.26 -13.11 -3.59
C PRO A 44 -23.94 -12.59 -4.19
N ARG A 45 -23.83 -11.27 -4.42
CA ARG A 45 -22.61 -10.67 -4.94
C ARG A 45 -21.44 -10.79 -3.96
N ALA A 46 -21.69 -10.60 -2.66
CA ALA A 46 -20.69 -10.79 -1.61
C ALA A 46 -20.27 -12.25 -1.44
N LEU A 47 -21.21 -13.19 -1.67
CA LEU A 47 -20.94 -14.62 -1.62
C LEU A 47 -20.07 -15.05 -2.81
N LEU A 48 -20.48 -14.69 -4.02
CA LEU A 48 -19.77 -15.05 -5.26
C LEU A 48 -18.36 -14.43 -5.33
N SER A 49 -18.14 -13.28 -4.68
CA SER A 49 -16.81 -12.67 -4.63
C SER A 49 -15.76 -13.53 -3.94
N GLN A 50 -16.18 -14.50 -3.11
CA GLN A 50 -15.27 -15.42 -2.41
C GLN A 50 -14.72 -16.52 -3.31
N LEU A 51 -15.29 -16.72 -4.51
CA LEU A 51 -14.80 -17.70 -5.49
C LEU A 51 -13.55 -17.22 -6.24
N PHE A 52 -13.20 -15.93 -6.11
CA PHE A 52 -12.05 -15.34 -6.75
C PHE A 52 -10.84 -15.35 -5.82
N PRO A 53 -9.62 -15.57 -6.34
CA PRO A 53 -8.42 -15.57 -5.54
C PRO A 53 -8.22 -14.21 -4.87
N ARG A 54 -7.66 -14.18 -3.67
CA ARG A 54 -7.25 -12.94 -2.99
C ARG A 54 -5.74 -12.87 -2.92
N TYR A 55 -5.19 -11.67 -3.08
CA TYR A 55 -3.76 -11.43 -2.93
C TYR A 55 -3.50 -10.17 -2.12
N GLY A 56 -2.57 -10.28 -1.16
CA GLY A 56 -2.23 -9.19 -0.27
C GLY A 56 -3.44 -8.65 0.48
N HIS A 57 -3.50 -7.34 0.64
CA HIS A 57 -4.56 -6.67 1.37
C HIS A 57 -5.65 -6.12 0.45
N TYR A 58 -5.44 -6.00 -0.86
CA TYR A 58 -6.33 -5.26 -1.76
C TYR A 58 -6.69 -5.97 -3.07
N CYS A 59 -5.97 -7.01 -3.49
CA CYS A 59 -6.35 -7.68 -4.73
C CYS A 59 -7.49 -8.66 -4.48
N GLY A 60 -8.70 -8.28 -4.89
CA GLY A 60 -9.83 -9.18 -5.09
C GLY A 60 -11.20 -8.54 -4.93
N PRO A 61 -12.24 -9.15 -5.51
CA PRO A 61 -13.57 -8.58 -5.46
C PRO A 61 -14.10 -8.58 -4.02
N ASN A 62 -14.60 -7.42 -3.59
CA ASN A 62 -15.07 -7.21 -2.22
C ASN A 62 -13.98 -7.56 -1.19
N TRP A 63 -12.72 -7.16 -1.44
CA TRP A 63 -11.57 -7.37 -0.58
C TRP A 63 -10.66 -6.14 -0.56
N SER A 64 -10.64 -5.40 0.55
CA SER A 64 -9.79 -4.22 0.70
C SER A 64 -9.28 -4.10 2.12
N SER A 65 -8.01 -3.71 2.29
CA SER A 65 -7.33 -3.64 3.59
C SER A 65 -7.39 -4.95 4.41
N GLY A 66 -7.40 -6.10 3.74
CA GLY A 66 -7.49 -7.42 4.39
C GLY A 66 -8.89 -7.77 4.91
N LYS A 67 -9.92 -7.04 4.45
CA LYS A 67 -11.31 -7.15 4.92
C LYS A 67 -12.23 -7.43 3.72
N ASN A 68 -13.28 -8.21 3.92
CA ASN A 68 -14.32 -8.48 2.92
C ASN A 68 -15.71 -7.99 3.34
N GLY A 69 -15.75 -7.03 4.26
CA GLY A 69 -16.96 -6.48 4.85
C GLY A 69 -16.65 -5.71 6.13
N GLY A 70 -17.68 -5.04 6.67
CA GLY A 70 -17.60 -4.32 7.93
C GLY A 70 -17.01 -2.92 7.79
N SER A 71 -15.90 -2.64 8.46
CA SER A 71 -15.31 -1.29 8.53
C SER A 71 -14.99 -0.72 7.15
N MET A 72 -15.35 0.55 6.95
CA MET A 72 -15.03 1.32 5.74
C MET A 72 -13.60 1.90 5.76
N LEU A 73 -12.90 1.80 6.90
CA LEU A 73 -11.52 2.24 7.03
C LEU A 73 -10.56 1.19 6.47
N TRP A 74 -9.77 1.59 5.48
CA TRP A 74 -8.73 0.81 4.84
C TRP A 74 -7.35 1.33 5.28
N ASP A 75 -6.73 0.63 6.22
CA ASP A 75 -5.57 1.09 7.00
C ASP A 75 -4.37 0.14 6.93
N GLN A 76 -4.49 -1.01 6.27
CA GLN A 76 -3.36 -1.91 6.05
C GLN A 76 -2.52 -1.48 4.84
N ARG A 77 -1.19 -1.41 5.00
CA ARG A 77 -0.30 -1.05 3.89
C ARG A 77 -0.21 -2.18 2.85
N PRO A 78 -0.18 -1.90 1.53
CA PRO A 78 0.06 -2.91 0.53
C PRO A 78 1.36 -3.69 0.75
N ILE A 79 1.35 -5.00 0.50
CA ILE A 79 2.49 -5.88 0.78
C ILE A 79 3.61 -5.79 -0.29
N ASP A 80 3.26 -5.39 -1.51
CA ASP A 80 4.16 -5.19 -2.64
C ASP A 80 3.57 -4.31 -3.76
N TRP A 81 4.18 -4.32 -4.95
CA TRP A 81 3.74 -3.51 -6.08
C TRP A 81 2.39 -3.95 -6.65
N LEU A 82 2.12 -5.26 -6.74
CA LEU A 82 0.84 -5.75 -7.26
C LEU A 82 -0.28 -5.33 -6.31
N ASP A 83 -0.08 -5.56 -5.02
CA ASP A 83 -1.05 -5.16 -3.99
C ASP A 83 -1.23 -3.63 -3.95
N PHE A 84 -0.19 -2.86 -4.26
CA PHE A 84 -0.29 -1.40 -4.37
C PHE A 84 -1.12 -0.96 -5.59
N CYS A 85 -1.00 -1.63 -6.73
CA CYS A 85 -1.86 -1.36 -7.88
C CYS A 85 -3.33 -1.66 -7.54
N CYS A 86 -3.60 -2.78 -6.86
CA CYS A 86 -4.95 -3.11 -6.39
C CYS A 86 -5.47 -2.08 -5.37
N TYR A 87 -4.64 -1.61 -4.44
CA TYR A 87 -5.01 -0.53 -3.51
C TYR A 87 -5.45 0.76 -4.24
N CYS A 88 -4.72 1.16 -5.28
CA CYS A 88 -5.09 2.33 -6.08
C CYS A 88 -6.39 2.08 -6.86
N HIS A 89 -6.56 0.86 -7.38
CA HIS A 89 -7.75 0.44 -8.12
C HIS A 89 -9.00 0.45 -7.24
N ASP A 90 -8.95 -0.12 -6.04
CA ASP A 90 -10.03 -0.11 -5.05
C ASP A 90 -10.49 1.31 -4.70
N ILE A 91 -9.55 2.25 -4.54
CA ILE A 91 -9.87 3.67 -4.30
C ILE A 91 -10.55 4.30 -5.54
N GLY A 92 -10.10 3.95 -6.74
CA GLY A 92 -10.71 4.41 -7.99
C GLY A 92 -12.12 3.85 -8.21
N TYR A 93 -12.37 2.62 -7.73
CA TYR A 93 -13.65 1.92 -7.79
C TYR A 93 -14.66 2.33 -6.72
N ASP A 94 -14.28 3.18 -5.76
CA ASP A 94 -15.13 3.72 -4.70
C ASP A 94 -16.10 4.81 -5.22
N THR A 95 -16.89 4.46 -6.24
CA THR A 95 -17.81 5.33 -6.98
C THR A 95 -18.83 4.50 -7.78
N TYR A 96 -19.97 5.09 -8.14
CA TYR A 96 -20.96 4.49 -9.05
C TYR A 96 -20.86 5.00 -10.51
N ASP A 97 -20.01 5.99 -10.75
CA ASP A 97 -19.81 6.64 -12.05
C ASP A 97 -18.96 5.75 -12.99
N GLN A 98 -19.57 5.30 -14.09
CA GLN A 98 -18.93 4.39 -15.05
C GLN A 98 -17.67 4.95 -15.71
N ALA A 99 -17.59 6.26 -15.95
CA ALA A 99 -16.41 6.87 -16.55
C ALA A 99 -15.22 6.83 -15.57
N LYS A 100 -15.49 6.95 -14.27
CA LYS A 100 -14.46 6.81 -13.23
C LYS A 100 -14.02 5.37 -13.04
N LEU A 101 -14.94 4.41 -13.14
CA LEU A 101 -14.58 2.98 -13.10
C LEU A 101 -13.65 2.60 -14.26
N LEU A 102 -13.99 2.99 -15.50
CA LEU A 102 -13.13 2.77 -16.66
C LEU A 102 -11.75 3.41 -16.49
N LYS A 103 -11.71 4.64 -15.94
CA LYS A 103 -10.43 5.32 -15.66
C LYS A 103 -9.60 4.56 -14.63
N ALA A 104 -10.23 3.98 -13.60
CA ALA A 104 -9.54 3.17 -12.61
C ALA A 104 -8.97 1.88 -13.23
N ASP A 105 -9.71 1.22 -14.11
CA ASP A 105 -9.23 0.03 -14.84
C ASP A 105 -8.00 0.33 -15.70
N LEU A 106 -8.04 1.41 -16.49
CA LEU A 106 -6.91 1.81 -17.32
C LEU A 106 -5.68 2.17 -16.47
N ALA A 107 -5.87 2.85 -15.34
CA ALA A 107 -4.77 3.18 -14.43
C ALA A 107 -4.20 1.94 -13.74
N PHE A 108 -5.02 0.93 -13.47
CA PHE A 108 -4.58 -0.35 -12.93
C PHE A 108 -3.70 -1.10 -13.93
N LEU A 109 -4.13 -1.22 -15.19
CA LEU A 109 -3.34 -1.84 -16.26
C LEU A 109 -1.98 -1.14 -16.43
N GLU A 110 -1.96 0.20 -16.48
CA GLU A 110 -0.70 0.96 -16.57
C GLU A 110 0.21 0.70 -15.34
N CYS A 111 -0.38 0.58 -14.14
CA CYS A 111 0.37 0.29 -12.92
C CYS A 111 1.04 -1.09 -12.97
N LEU A 112 0.37 -2.09 -13.54
CA LEU A 112 0.91 -3.45 -13.71
C LEU A 112 2.08 -3.50 -14.71
N GLU A 113 2.02 -2.72 -15.79
CA GLU A 113 3.06 -2.68 -16.83
C GLU A 113 4.37 -2.05 -16.38
N LYS A 114 4.36 -1.22 -15.33
CA LYS A 114 5.54 -0.49 -14.86
C LYS A 114 5.94 -0.85 -13.41
N PRO A 115 6.34 -2.11 -13.10
CA PRO A 115 6.69 -2.52 -11.75
C PRO A 115 7.87 -1.74 -11.17
N ARG A 116 7.66 -1.04 -10.05
CA ARG A 116 8.74 -0.40 -9.30
C ARG A 116 9.19 -1.21 -8.08
N MET A 117 8.48 -2.27 -7.71
CA MET A 117 8.89 -3.23 -6.68
C MET A 117 8.70 -4.69 -7.12
N ALA A 118 9.34 -5.63 -6.40
CA ALA A 118 9.13 -7.06 -6.61
C ALA A 118 7.89 -7.48 -5.85
N THR A 119 7.18 -8.42 -6.45
CA THR A 119 6.13 -9.21 -5.83
C THR A 119 6.70 -10.04 -4.69
N LYS A 120 6.11 -9.93 -3.50
CA LYS A 120 6.51 -10.64 -2.28
C LYS A 120 5.53 -11.74 -1.87
N GLY A 121 4.29 -11.70 -2.37
CA GLY A 121 3.27 -12.71 -2.10
C GLY A 121 3.37 -13.94 -3.00
N GLY A 122 2.36 -14.83 -2.91
CA GLY A 122 2.34 -16.10 -3.64
C GLY A 122 2.40 -15.92 -5.16
N ALA A 123 3.42 -16.49 -5.81
CA ALA A 123 3.70 -16.32 -7.23
C ALA A 123 2.51 -16.71 -8.14
N ASN A 124 1.76 -17.76 -7.78
CA ASN A 124 0.61 -18.23 -8.56
C ASN A 124 -0.55 -17.24 -8.55
N ALA A 125 -0.89 -16.69 -7.38
CA ALA A 125 -1.94 -15.67 -7.27
C ALA A 125 -1.53 -14.38 -7.98
N ALA A 126 -0.25 -13.99 -7.86
CA ALA A 126 0.27 -12.83 -8.59
C ALA A 126 0.24 -13.01 -10.11
N LEU A 127 0.51 -14.23 -10.61
CA LEU A 127 0.41 -14.56 -12.03
C LEU A 127 -1.04 -14.50 -12.52
N LEU A 128 -1.99 -15.04 -11.75
CA LEU A 128 -3.42 -14.96 -12.07
C LEU A 128 -3.87 -13.51 -12.20
N TYR A 129 -3.53 -12.65 -11.24
CA TYR A 129 -3.89 -11.23 -11.27
C TYR A 129 -3.24 -10.43 -12.39
N ARG A 130 -2.13 -10.90 -12.96
CA ARG A 130 -1.52 -10.29 -14.15
C ARG A 130 -2.15 -10.76 -15.46
N ALA A 131 -2.84 -11.90 -15.44
CA ALA A 131 -3.43 -12.52 -16.61
C ALA A 131 -4.95 -12.27 -16.73
N MET A 132 -5.60 -11.84 -15.65
CA MET A 132 -6.97 -11.32 -15.62
C MET A 132 -6.98 -9.84 -16.01
#